data_AF-A0A0P7ULV4-F1
#
_entry.id   AF-A0A0P7ULV4-F1
#
_cell.length_a   1.000
_cell.length_b   1.000
_cell.length_c   1.000
_cell.angle_alpha   90.00
_cell.angle_beta   90.00
_cell.angle_gamma   90.00
#
_symmetry.space_group_name_H-M   'P 1'
#
loop_
_entity.id
_entity.type
_entity.pdbx_description
1 polymer ?
#
loop_
_entity_poly.entity_id
_entity_poly.type
_entity_poly.pdbx_seq_one_letter_code
_entity_poly.pdbx_strand_id
1 'polypeptide(L)'
;MKGQLLSWINTSCGPEGNILCCCFTQRHEWDSRNVIVTGCADGIVRIWKTEYSRTQLPAEHVQPSSHESALAAPEEAGKAWERHLVLCQELNRSQAVSRRRYRNNPAVTALAVSRTHSTLLVGDAWGRVFSWFCEG
;
A
#
# COMPACT_ATOMS: atom_id res chain seq x y z
N MET A 1 -15.42 16.18 -6.76
CA MET A 1 -14.50 15.25 -6.06
C MET A 1 -13.41 14.83 -7.04
N LYS A 2 -12.15 14.76 -6.63
CA LYS A 2 -11.03 14.32 -7.48
C LYS A 2 -10.40 13.07 -6.86
N GLY A 3 -10.05 12.08 -7.67
CA GLY A 3 -9.31 10.92 -7.19
C GLY A 3 -7.86 11.30 -6.91
N GLN A 4 -7.34 10.91 -5.75
CA GLN A 4 -5.91 11.02 -5.42
C GLN A 4 -5.27 9.64 -5.56
N LEU A 5 -4.22 9.56 -6.37
CA LEU A 5 -3.38 8.37 -6.46
C LEU A 5 -2.50 8.29 -5.20
N LEU A 6 -2.60 7.21 -4.43
CA LEU A 6 -1.78 6.99 -3.23
C LEU A 6 -0.44 6.31 -3.55
N SER A 7 -0.37 5.50 -4.60
CA SER A 7 0.85 4.83 -5.04
C SER A 7 0.62 4.13 -6.39
N TRP A 8 1.67 4.03 -7.22
CA TRP A 8 1.61 3.33 -8.52
C TRP A 8 2.65 2.22 -8.67
N ILE A 9 3.61 2.08 -7.75
CA ILE A 9 4.71 1.12 -7.89
C ILE A 9 4.20 -0.29 -7.57
N ASN A 10 3.67 -0.92 -8.61
CA ASN A 10 3.53 -2.36 -8.82
C ASN A 10 3.20 -3.15 -7.54
N THR A 11 2.00 -2.94 -7.01
CA THR A 11 1.44 -3.74 -5.91
C THR A 11 1.26 -5.21 -6.27
N SER A 12 1.43 -5.56 -7.55
CA SER A 12 1.49 -6.92 -8.04
C SER A 12 2.91 -7.47 -7.95
N CYS A 13 3.15 -8.40 -7.02
CA CYS A 13 4.38 -9.21 -7.01
C CYS A 13 4.37 -10.23 -8.16
N GLY A 14 4.20 -9.77 -9.41
CA GLY A 14 4.18 -10.60 -10.62
C GLY A 14 3.18 -10.15 -11.68
N PRO A 15 3.26 -10.73 -12.90
CA PRO A 15 2.46 -10.33 -14.07
C PRO A 15 0.93 -10.57 -13.96
N GLU A 16 0.43 -11.18 -12.88
CA GLU A 16 -1.01 -11.48 -12.67
C GLU A 16 -1.63 -10.80 -11.43
N GLY A 17 -0.93 -9.86 -10.76
CA GLY A 17 -1.37 -9.30 -9.48
C GLY A 17 -2.42 -8.18 -9.56
N ASN A 18 -3.27 -8.16 -10.57
CA ASN A 18 -4.37 -7.19 -10.71
C ASN A 18 -5.20 -7.14 -9.42
N ILE A 19 -5.41 -5.95 -8.87
CA ILE A 19 -6.27 -5.75 -7.69
C ILE A 19 -7.72 -5.92 -8.15
N LEU A 20 -8.43 -6.87 -7.55
CA LEU A 20 -9.85 -7.13 -7.83
C LEU A 20 -10.77 -6.60 -6.74
N CYS A 21 -10.27 -6.57 -5.50
CA CYS A 21 -10.98 -6.00 -4.37
C CYS A 21 -9.98 -5.38 -3.39
N CYS A 22 -10.42 -4.39 -2.63
CA CYS A 22 -9.65 -3.81 -1.55
C CYS A 22 -10.54 -3.45 -0.36
N CYS A 23 -9.91 -3.38 0.81
CA CYS A 23 -10.49 -2.76 1.99
C CYS A 23 -9.37 -2.05 2.75
N PHE A 24 -9.73 -1.22 3.71
CA PHE A 24 -8.77 -0.57 4.57
C PHE A 24 -9.23 -0.64 6.02
N THR A 25 -8.27 -0.51 6.92
CA THR A 25 -8.52 -0.32 8.35
C THR A 25 -7.76 0.92 8.78
N GLN A 26 -8.48 1.87 9.37
CA GLN A 26 -7.88 3.08 9.93
C GLN A 26 -8.42 3.23 11.36
N ARG A 27 -7.52 3.12 12.35
CA ARG A 27 -7.89 3.32 13.76
C ARG A 27 -7.55 4.75 14.18
N HIS A 28 -6.33 5.20 13.88
CA HIS A 28 -5.83 6.58 14.01
C HIS A 28 -4.77 6.81 12.94
N GLU A 29 -4.61 8.02 12.38
CA GLU A 29 -3.66 8.29 11.26
C GLU A 29 -2.19 7.90 11.53
N TRP A 30 -1.78 7.87 12.80
CA TRP A 30 -0.46 7.43 13.27
C TRP A 30 -0.40 5.97 13.73
N ASP A 31 -1.50 5.21 13.63
CA ASP A 31 -1.53 3.81 14.02
C ASP A 31 -0.78 2.95 12.98
N SER A 32 0.12 2.11 13.46
CA SER A 32 0.84 1.13 12.65
C SER A 32 -0.08 0.07 12.02
N ARG A 33 -1.33 -0.01 12.48
CA ARG A 33 -2.43 -0.82 11.93
C ARG A 33 -3.23 -0.09 10.83
N ASN A 34 -2.82 1.10 10.43
CA ASN A 34 -3.35 1.75 9.24
C ASN A 34 -2.88 1.02 7.99
N VAL A 35 -3.69 0.06 7.57
CA VAL A 35 -3.35 -0.78 6.43
C VAL A 35 -4.42 -0.75 5.37
N ILE A 36 -3.96 -0.80 4.13
CA ILE A 36 -4.77 -1.13 2.97
C ILE A 36 -4.54 -2.61 2.69
N VAL A 37 -5.62 -3.35 2.46
CA VAL A 37 -5.58 -4.76 2.12
C VAL A 37 -6.11 -4.91 0.70
N THR A 38 -5.37 -5.60 -0.15
CA THR A 38 -5.75 -5.84 -1.56
C THR A 38 -5.86 -7.34 -1.82
N GLY A 39 -6.92 -7.74 -2.51
CA GLY A 39 -7.11 -9.09 -3.02
C GLY A 39 -6.85 -9.10 -4.51
N CYS A 40 -5.96 -9.99 -4.94
CA CYS A 40 -5.45 -9.99 -6.30
C CYS A 40 -5.94 -11.20 -7.13
N ALA A 41 -5.86 -11.07 -8.46
CA ALA A 41 -6.23 -12.13 -9.40
C ALA A 41 -5.34 -13.38 -9.28
N ASP A 42 -4.08 -13.22 -8.86
CA ASP A 42 -3.15 -14.30 -8.49
C ASP A 42 -3.56 -15.08 -7.21
N GLY A 43 -4.65 -14.66 -6.56
CA GLY A 43 -5.18 -15.27 -5.37
C GLY A 43 -4.41 -14.94 -4.09
N ILE A 44 -3.52 -13.96 -4.13
CA ILE A 44 -2.74 -13.48 -2.97
C ILE A 44 -3.47 -12.29 -2.35
N VAL A 45 -3.51 -12.24 -1.02
CA VAL A 45 -3.93 -11.06 -0.27
C VAL A 45 -2.69 -10.32 0.20
N ARG A 46 -2.63 -9.02 -0.03
CA ARG A 46 -1.48 -8.18 0.32
C ARG A 46 -1.91 -7.10 1.30
N ILE A 47 -1.13 -6.93 2.36
CA ILE A 47 -1.33 -5.92 3.39
C ILE A 47 -0.25 -4.85 3.22
N TRP A 48 -0.69 -3.62 3.04
CA TRP A 48 0.12 -2.45 2.79
C TRP A 48 0.00 -1.49 3.94
N LYS A 49 1.11 -1.00 4.49
CA LYS A 49 1.09 0.16 5.38
C LYS A 49 1.24 1.43 4.56
N THR A 50 0.64 2.49 5.09
CA THR A 50 0.95 3.84 4.64
C THR A 50 2.23 4.31 5.33
N GLU A 51 3.16 4.85 4.56
CA GLU A 51 4.29 5.63 5.08
C GLU A 51 4.36 7.01 4.41
N TYR A 52 5.01 7.95 5.08
CA TYR A 52 5.28 9.30 4.57
C TYR A 52 6.78 9.45 4.35
N SER A 53 7.18 9.67 3.10
CA SER A 53 8.55 10.05 2.77
C SER A 53 8.61 11.53 2.46
N ARG A 54 9.69 12.17 2.91
CA ARG A 54 10.00 13.53 2.51
C ARG A 54 10.62 13.49 1.11
N THR A 55 9.97 14.08 0.14
CA THR A 55 10.53 14.23 -1.20
C THR A 55 11.58 15.34 -1.13
N GLN A 56 12.85 15.00 -1.29
CA GLN A 56 13.84 16.00 -1.65
C GLN A 56 13.58 16.34 -3.12
N LEU A 57 13.04 17.53 -3.38
CA LEU A 57 13.03 18.06 -4.74
C LEU A 57 14.49 18.13 -5.21
N PRO A 58 14.81 17.70 -6.44
CA PRO A 58 16.15 17.89 -6.98
C PRO A 58 16.50 19.36 -6.84
N ALA A 59 17.56 19.66 -6.10
CA ALA A 59 18.09 21.01 -6.05
C ALA A 59 18.40 21.40 -7.49
N GLU A 60 17.66 22.37 -8.03
CA GLU A 60 18.05 22.97 -9.30
C GLU A 60 19.51 23.43 -9.15
N HIS A 61 20.33 22.99 -10.08
CA HIS A 61 21.74 23.32 -10.15
C HIS A 61 21.86 24.83 -10.46
N VAL A 62 21.75 25.68 -9.43
CA VAL A 62 21.98 27.12 -9.56
C VAL A 62 23.48 27.31 -9.79
N GLN A 63 23.86 27.55 -11.04
CA GLN A 63 25.17 28.08 -11.35
C GLN A 63 25.29 29.51 -10.76
N PRO A 64 26.39 29.85 -10.07
CA PRO A 64 26.56 31.19 -9.54
C PRO A 64 26.96 32.13 -10.68
N SER A 65 26.06 33.02 -11.08
CA SER A 65 26.48 34.28 -11.70
C SER A 65 26.05 35.43 -10.80
N SER A 66 27.07 36.20 -10.42
CA SER A 66 27.08 37.38 -9.57
C SER A 66 25.99 38.39 -9.92
N HIS A 67 25.35 39.00 -8.93
CA HIS A 67 25.22 40.46 -8.70
C HIS A 67 24.29 40.72 -7.48
N GLU A 68 24.58 41.78 -6.73
CA GLU A 68 24.08 42.14 -5.39
C GLU A 68 22.56 42.31 -5.24
N SER A 69 22.01 41.95 -4.07
CA SER A 69 21.48 42.91 -3.06
C SER A 69 20.61 42.20 -2.00
N ALA A 70 20.45 42.87 -0.87
CA ALA A 70 20.11 42.37 0.45
C ALA A 70 18.67 41.83 0.67
N LEU A 71 18.56 41.00 1.72
CA LEU A 71 17.37 40.70 2.55
C LEU A 71 16.20 39.95 1.88
N ALA A 72 16.25 38.62 1.96
CA ALA A 72 15.08 37.81 2.27
C ALA A 72 15.57 36.52 2.94
N ALA A 73 14.91 36.13 4.03
CA ALA A 73 15.14 34.86 4.73
C ALA A 73 15.13 33.69 3.73
N PRO A 74 15.84 32.57 4.00
CA PRO A 74 15.66 31.38 3.19
C PRO A 74 14.23 30.90 3.41
N GLU A 75 13.32 31.26 2.51
CA GLU A 75 12.03 30.61 2.39
C GLU A 75 12.31 29.11 2.32
N GLU A 76 11.70 28.36 3.24
CA GLU A 76 11.73 26.92 3.30
C GLU A 76 11.26 26.35 1.96
N ALA A 77 12.21 26.14 1.05
CA ALA A 77 11.98 25.55 -0.25
C ALA A 77 11.34 24.18 -0.08
N GLY A 78 10.02 24.16 -0.26
CA GLY A 78 9.19 23.03 -0.65
C GLY A 78 9.55 21.67 -0.07
N LYS A 79 9.37 21.47 1.25
CA LYS A 79 9.34 20.12 1.83
C LYS A 79 7.99 19.47 1.50
N ALA A 80 7.87 18.88 0.32
CA ALA A 80 6.72 18.06 -0.01
C ALA A 80 6.81 16.73 0.76
N TRP A 81 5.69 16.30 1.36
CA TRP A 81 5.54 14.98 1.94
C TRP A 81 4.72 14.14 0.97
N GLU A 82 5.28 13.02 0.53
CA GLU A 82 4.58 12.05 -0.29
C GLU A 82 4.18 10.85 0.57
N ARG A 83 2.92 10.45 0.43
CA ARG A 83 2.37 9.25 1.05
C ARG A 83 2.60 8.09 0.09
N HIS A 84 3.23 7.02 0.54
CA HIS A 84 3.46 5.83 -0.27
C HIS A 84 3.00 4.56 0.46
N LEU A 85 2.76 3.49 -0.29
CA LEU A 85 2.38 2.19 0.26
C LEU A 85 3.60 1.27 0.35
N VAL A 86 3.77 0.65 1.51
CA VAL A 86 4.84 -0.34 1.77
C VAL A 86 4.23 -1.71 2.00
N LEU A 87 4.65 -2.71 1.22
CA LEU A 87 4.18 -4.08 1.39
C LEU A 87 4.67 -4.62 2.74
N CYS A 88 3.74 -4.92 3.63
CA CYS A 88 4.05 -5.44 4.95
C CYS A 88 3.96 -6.95 5.01
N GLN A 89 2.93 -7.52 4.37
CA GLN A 89 2.64 -8.94 4.49
C GLN A 89 1.86 -9.44 3.28
N GLU A 90 2.22 -10.63 2.81
CA GLU A 90 1.40 -11.42 1.90
C GLU A 90 0.75 -12.55 2.70
N LEU A 91 -0.57 -12.64 2.64
CA LEU A 91 -1.30 -13.76 3.22
C LEU A 91 -1.52 -14.80 2.12
N ASN A 92 -0.86 -15.94 2.27
CA ASN A 92 -1.12 -17.11 1.46
C ASN A 92 -2.05 -18.06 2.23
N ARG A 93 -3.05 -18.57 1.54
CA ARG A 93 -4.06 -19.53 2.04
C ARG A 93 -3.45 -20.88 2.42
N SER A 94 -2.29 -21.24 1.86
CA SER A 94 -1.67 -22.54 2.06
C SER A 94 -0.28 -22.43 2.70
N GLN A 95 -0.16 -22.87 3.96
CA GLN A 95 1.12 -22.91 4.68
C GLN A 95 2.15 -23.91 4.08
N ALA A 96 1.73 -24.81 3.17
CA ALA A 96 2.55 -25.94 2.71
C ALA A 96 2.66 -26.05 1.18
N VAL A 97 2.73 -24.94 0.43
CA VAL A 97 2.71 -24.99 -1.03
C VAL A 97 3.97 -24.39 -1.64
N SER A 98 4.71 -25.24 -2.36
CA SER A 98 5.86 -24.86 -3.16
C SER A 98 5.49 -23.80 -4.20
N ARG A 99 6.45 -22.93 -4.56
CA ARG A 99 6.27 -21.85 -5.55
C ARG A 99 5.63 -22.27 -6.88
N ARG A 100 5.67 -23.56 -7.22
CA ARG A 100 5.16 -24.12 -8.48
C ARG A 100 3.63 -24.18 -8.58
N ARG A 101 2.89 -24.13 -7.46
CA ARG A 101 1.41 -24.24 -7.44
C ARG A 101 0.67 -22.92 -7.23
N TYR A 102 1.36 -21.78 -7.12
CA TYR A 102 0.72 -20.44 -7.12
C TYR A 102 -0.15 -20.19 -8.37
N ARG A 103 0.15 -20.84 -9.50
CA ARG A 103 -0.57 -20.65 -10.78
C ARG A 103 -2.05 -21.06 -10.80
N ASN A 104 -2.52 -21.85 -9.83
CA ASN A 104 -3.91 -22.35 -9.84
C ASN A 104 -4.74 -21.81 -8.66
N ASN A 105 -4.25 -20.77 -8.00
CA ASN A 105 -4.94 -20.14 -6.90
C ASN A 105 -6.15 -19.35 -7.45
N PRO A 106 -7.39 -19.56 -6.96
CA PRO A 106 -8.51 -18.76 -7.41
C PRO A 106 -8.31 -17.31 -6.98
N ALA A 107 -8.72 -16.41 -7.87
CA ALA A 107 -8.73 -14.96 -7.64
C ALA A 107 -9.43 -14.61 -6.33
N VAL A 108 -8.86 -13.66 -5.57
CA VAL A 108 -9.55 -13.08 -4.42
C VAL A 108 -10.56 -12.06 -4.94
N THR A 109 -11.83 -12.23 -4.59
CA THR A 109 -12.94 -11.44 -5.14
C THR A 109 -13.67 -10.62 -4.09
N ALA A 110 -13.47 -10.91 -2.80
CA ALA A 110 -14.10 -10.18 -1.71
C ALA A 110 -13.16 -10.05 -0.51
N LEU A 111 -13.20 -8.89 0.14
CA LEU A 111 -12.52 -8.60 1.40
C LEU A 111 -13.46 -7.87 2.35
N ALA A 112 -13.38 -8.19 3.64
CA ALA A 112 -14.07 -7.42 4.69
C ALA A 112 -13.25 -7.42 5.99
N VAL A 113 -13.21 -6.27 6.67
CA VAL A 113 -12.56 -6.13 7.98
C VAL A 113 -13.63 -5.97 9.05
N SER A 114 -13.45 -6.61 10.20
CA SER A 114 -14.36 -6.44 11.34
C SER A 114 -14.29 -5.02 11.91
N ARG A 115 -15.36 -4.58 12.57
CA ARG A 115 -15.40 -3.27 13.27
C ARG A 115 -14.32 -3.13 14.34
N THR A 116 -13.84 -4.24 14.89
CA THR A 116 -12.76 -4.28 15.89
C THR A 116 -11.37 -4.29 15.25
N HIS A 117 -11.28 -4.29 13.92
CA HIS A 117 -10.03 -4.33 13.16
C HIS A 117 -9.15 -5.54 13.49
N SER A 118 -9.75 -6.60 14.04
CA SER A 118 -9.07 -7.81 14.51
C SER A 118 -9.23 -8.99 13.56
N THR A 119 -10.18 -8.91 12.62
CA THR A 119 -10.54 -10.02 11.75
C THR A 119 -10.64 -9.55 10.30
N LEU A 120 -10.00 -10.29 9.41
CA LEU A 120 -10.07 -10.12 7.96
C LEU A 120 -10.75 -11.34 7.34
N LEU A 121 -11.88 -11.11 6.69
CA LEU A 121 -12.57 -12.11 5.87
C LEU A 121 -12.16 -11.96 4.40
N VAL A 122 -11.96 -13.09 3.73
CA VAL A 122 -11.51 -13.15 2.33
C VAL A 122 -12.33 -14.18 1.57
N GLY A 123 -13.01 -13.74 0.51
CA GLY A 123 -13.73 -14.60 -0.43
C GLY A 123 -12.96 -14.80 -1.73
N ASP A 124 -13.05 -15.98 -2.32
CA ASP A 124 -12.42 -16.29 -3.62
C ASP A 124 -13.43 -16.66 -4.73
N ALA A 125 -12.93 -16.73 -5.97
CA ALA A 125 -13.72 -17.06 -7.15
C ALA A 125 -14.30 -18.49 -7.16
N TRP A 126 -13.90 -19.36 -6.22
CA TRP A 126 -14.51 -20.68 -6.03
C TRP A 126 -15.63 -20.67 -4.98
N GLY A 127 -15.96 -19.51 -4.42
CA GLY A 127 -17.00 -19.36 -3.40
C GLY A 127 -16.56 -19.75 -1.99
N ARG A 128 -15.25 -19.89 -1.74
CA ARG A 128 -14.72 -20.18 -0.39
C ARG A 128 -14.52 -18.88 0.39
N VAL A 129 -14.66 -18.95 1.71
CA VAL A 129 -14.41 -17.84 2.63
C VAL A 129 -13.40 -18.25 3.70
N PHE A 130 -12.37 -17.43 3.88
CA PHE A 130 -11.32 -17.60 4.88
C PHE A 130 -11.38 -16.45 5.89
N SER A 131 -10.91 -16.72 7.11
CA SER A 131 -10.79 -15.72 8.16
C SER A 131 -9.37 -15.72 8.73
N TRP A 132 -8.73 -14.56 8.76
CA TRP A 132 -7.50 -14.32 9.52
C TRP A 132 -7.81 -13.43 10.71
N PHE A 133 -7.15 -13.73 11.82
CA PHE A 133 -7.17 -12.92 13.02
C PHE A 133 -5.80 -12.27 13.21
N CYS A 134 -5.79 -10.98 13.53
CA CYS A 134 -4.58 -10.30 13.98
C CYS A 134 -4.45 -10.56 15.48
N GLU A 135 -3.43 -11.32 15.89
CA GLU A 135 -3.04 -11.35 17.30
C GLU A 135 -2.51 -9.96 17.69
N GLY A 136 -2.95 -9.49 18.85
CA GLY A 136 -2.80 -8.11 19.30
C GLY A 136 -1.41 -7.76 19.79
#